data_AF-A0A2N1IFV3-F1
#
_entry.id   AF-A0A2N1IFV3-F1
#
_cell.length_a   1.000
_cell.length_b   1.000
_cell.length_c   1.000
_cell.angle_alpha   90.00
_cell.angle_beta   90.00
_cell.angle_gamma   90.00
#
_symmetry.space_group_name_H-M   'P 1'
#
loop_
_entity.id
_entity.type
_entity.pdbx_description
1 polymer ?
#
loop_
_entity_poly.entity_id
_entity_poly.type
_entity_poly.pdbx_seq_one_letter_code
_entity_poly.pdbx_strand_id
1 'polypeptide(L)'
;MSALSQKSITEINTEEKRLSKDINLIYDFTEKPNRTNLKAQSDRAVVAKLRADLILPNNKILTVDIDFDSTSGYHDNTMLVMDDFGVEMLVTAFAVKYGQPFADKISNAWAEKKHQNDPRKPTYLLVQKPTIDDGIPQVFVACGDKDHDTGNNIKPQSIV
;
A
#
# COMPACT_ATOMS: atom_id res chain seq x y z
N MET A 1 -35.02 -2.63 -38.17
CA MET A 1 -33.78 -1.87 -37.87
C MET A 1 -33.34 -2.27 -36.49
N SER A 2 -32.40 -3.21 -36.39
CA SER A 2 -31.85 -3.67 -35.11
C SER A 2 -30.63 -2.81 -34.79
N ALA A 3 -30.71 -2.03 -33.72
CA ALA A 3 -29.57 -1.29 -33.20
C ALA A 3 -28.62 -2.30 -32.55
N LEU A 4 -27.64 -2.76 -33.31
CA LEU A 4 -26.44 -3.37 -32.75
C LEU A 4 -25.77 -2.31 -31.88
N SER A 5 -25.84 -2.53 -30.57
CA SER A 5 -25.06 -1.81 -29.57
C SER A 5 -23.60 -1.85 -30.01
N GLN A 6 -23.08 -0.70 -30.44
CA GLN A 6 -21.65 -0.50 -30.63
C GLN A 6 -21.01 -0.61 -29.25
N LYS A 7 -20.61 -1.83 -28.86
CA LYS A 7 -19.60 -2.02 -27.82
C LYS A 7 -18.41 -1.17 -28.24
N SER A 8 -18.13 -0.13 -27.46
CA SER A 8 -17.00 0.76 -27.72
C SER A 8 -15.73 -0.10 -27.79
N ILE A 9 -14.88 0.19 -28.76
CA ILE A 9 -13.60 -0.51 -29.04
C ILE A 9 -12.65 -0.49 -27.82
N THR A 10 -13.01 0.23 -26.76
CA THR A 10 -12.35 0.30 -25.45
C THR A 10 -12.51 -0.94 -24.55
N GLU A 11 -13.23 -1.98 -24.97
CA GLU A 11 -13.42 -3.22 -24.17
C GLU A 11 -12.33 -4.31 -24.41
N ILE A 12 -11.28 -4.05 -25.20
CA ILE A 12 -10.45 -5.14 -25.75
C ILE A 12 -9.19 -5.50 -24.93
N ASN A 13 -8.72 -4.65 -24.00
CA ASN A 13 -7.41 -4.88 -23.34
C ASN A 13 -7.48 -5.10 -21.83
N THR A 14 -8.65 -5.40 -21.26
CA THR A 14 -8.76 -5.73 -19.84
C THR A 14 -9.44 -7.08 -19.62
N GLU A 15 -8.99 -7.81 -18.60
CA GLU A 15 -9.58 -9.08 -18.17
C GLU A 15 -9.81 -9.04 -16.66
N GLU A 16 -11.02 -9.42 -16.22
CA GLU A 16 -11.32 -9.62 -14.82
C GLU A 16 -11.09 -11.09 -14.42
N LYS A 17 -10.35 -11.30 -13.33
CA LYS A 17 -10.15 -12.61 -12.72
C LYS A 17 -10.50 -12.58 -11.24
N ARG A 18 -11.50 -13.36 -10.87
CA ARG A 18 -11.86 -13.58 -9.48
C ARG A 18 -10.90 -14.57 -8.83
N LEU A 19 -10.25 -14.16 -7.73
CA LEU A 19 -9.39 -15.03 -6.93
C LEU A 19 -10.15 -15.69 -5.79
N SER A 20 -11.06 -14.96 -5.16
CA SER A 20 -11.89 -15.46 -4.05
C SER A 20 -13.25 -14.75 -4.05
N LYS A 21 -14.08 -14.99 -3.03
CA LYS A 21 -15.40 -14.34 -2.94
C LYS A 21 -15.29 -12.81 -2.98
N ASP A 22 -14.26 -12.26 -2.34
CA ASP A 22 -14.13 -10.83 -2.07
C ASP A 22 -12.87 -10.21 -2.72
N ILE A 23 -12.19 -10.96 -3.60
CA ILE A 23 -10.97 -10.50 -4.28
C ILE A 23 -11.09 -10.73 -5.78
N ASN A 24 -11.17 -9.62 -6.53
CA ASN A 24 -11.14 -9.58 -7.98
C ASN A 24 -9.89 -8.83 -8.44
N LEU A 25 -9.24 -9.36 -9.48
CA LEU A 25 -8.15 -8.71 -10.18
C LEU A 25 -8.66 -8.20 -11.52
N ILE A 26 -8.18 -7.04 -11.93
CA ILE A 26 -8.37 -6.52 -13.28
C ILE A 26 -6.99 -6.40 -13.91
N TYR A 27 -6.75 -7.20 -14.94
CA TYR A 27 -5.57 -7.10 -15.78
C TYR A 27 -5.78 -5.99 -16.81
N ASP A 28 -4.77 -5.15 -17.00
CA ASP A 28 -4.67 -4.20 -18.11
C ASP A 28 -3.49 -4.67 -18.98
N PHE A 29 -3.80 -5.19 -20.17
CA PHE A 29 -2.82 -5.72 -21.12
C PHE A 29 -2.21 -4.63 -22.01
N THR A 30 -2.47 -3.35 -21.73
CA THR A 30 -1.81 -2.25 -22.42
C THR A 30 -0.31 -2.28 -22.11
N GLU A 31 0.51 -2.53 -23.14
CA GLU A 31 1.96 -2.51 -23.02
C GLU A 31 2.46 -1.11 -22.65
N LYS A 32 3.28 -1.03 -21.61
CA LYS A 32 3.88 0.22 -21.11
C LYS A 32 5.37 -0.02 -20.86
N PRO A 33 6.26 0.88 -21.28
CA PRO A 33 7.68 0.76 -20.98
C PRO A 33 7.91 0.93 -19.47
N ASN A 34 8.89 0.23 -18.91
CA ASN A 34 9.35 0.50 -17.56
C ASN A 34 10.07 1.86 -17.52
N ARG A 35 9.42 2.85 -16.92
CA ARG A 35 9.99 4.20 -16.70
C ARG A 35 10.52 4.41 -15.28
N THR A 36 10.56 3.34 -14.50
CA THR A 36 11.10 3.33 -13.14
C THR A 36 12.58 2.97 -13.13
N ASN A 37 13.26 3.25 -12.03
CA ASN A 37 14.59 2.77 -11.66
C ASN A 37 14.59 1.31 -11.17
N LEU A 38 13.42 0.68 -11.05
CA LEU A 38 13.32 -0.71 -10.60
C LEU A 38 13.83 -1.67 -11.67
N LYS A 39 14.57 -2.68 -11.21
CA LYS A 39 15.14 -3.73 -12.07
C LYS A 39 14.15 -4.87 -12.22
N ALA A 40 13.95 -5.30 -13.47
CA ALA A 40 13.19 -6.51 -13.75
C ALA A 40 13.86 -7.74 -13.14
N GLN A 41 13.05 -8.69 -12.67
CA GLN A 41 13.50 -10.03 -12.30
C GLN A 41 13.09 -11.03 -13.38
N SER A 42 13.86 -12.11 -13.52
CA SER A 42 13.68 -13.10 -14.59
C SER A 42 12.39 -13.92 -14.49
N ASP A 43 11.89 -14.13 -13.27
CA ASP A 43 10.83 -15.08 -12.96
C ASP A 43 9.80 -14.53 -11.96
N ARG A 44 9.82 -13.20 -11.72
CA ARG A 44 8.90 -12.52 -10.80
C ARG A 44 8.65 -11.07 -11.20
N ALA A 45 7.40 -10.62 -11.10
CA ALA A 45 7.08 -9.20 -11.23
C ALA A 45 7.46 -8.42 -9.97
N VAL A 46 7.96 -7.20 -10.14
CA VAL A 46 8.25 -6.26 -9.05
C VAL A 46 7.10 -5.25 -8.98
N VAL A 47 6.55 -5.04 -7.77
CA VAL A 47 5.52 -4.02 -7.54
C VAL A 47 6.17 -2.64 -7.64
N ALA A 48 5.84 -1.89 -8.69
CA ALA A 48 6.38 -0.54 -8.90
C ALA A 48 5.60 0.56 -8.18
N LYS A 49 4.27 0.39 -8.10
CA LYS A 49 3.34 1.38 -7.55
C LYS A 49 2.13 0.68 -6.97
N LEU A 50 1.60 1.20 -5.87
CA LEU A 50 0.31 0.80 -5.31
C LEU A 50 -0.56 2.04 -5.13
N ARG A 51 -1.76 2.04 -5.71
CA ARG A 51 -2.80 3.04 -5.40
C ARG A 51 -3.82 2.40 -4.48
N ALA A 52 -4.15 3.09 -3.39
CA ALA A 52 -5.15 2.64 -2.42
C ALA A 52 -6.14 3.76 -2.12
N ASP A 53 -7.42 3.41 -2.05
CA ASP A 53 -8.47 4.28 -1.56
C ASP A 53 -8.74 3.95 -0.08
N LEU A 54 -8.52 4.93 0.79
CA LEU A 54 -8.71 4.79 2.23
C LEU A 54 -10.10 5.28 2.61
N ILE A 55 -10.86 4.45 3.32
CA ILE A 55 -12.11 4.89 3.96
C ILE A 55 -11.74 5.57 5.28
N LEU A 56 -11.95 6.87 5.35
CA LEU A 56 -11.68 7.66 6.54
C LEU A 56 -12.79 7.51 7.61
N PRO A 57 -12.53 7.84 8.89
CA PRO A 57 -13.55 7.78 9.94
C PRO A 57 -14.80 8.63 9.68
N ASN A 58 -14.70 9.64 8.82
CA ASN A 58 -15.82 10.47 8.38
C ASN A 58 -16.55 9.91 7.14
N ASN A 59 -16.28 8.66 6.76
CA ASN A 59 -16.83 7.95 5.61
C ASN A 59 -16.51 8.58 4.24
N LYS A 60 -15.45 9.39 4.15
CA LYS A 60 -14.91 9.91 2.88
C LYS A 60 -13.74 9.07 2.40
N ILE A 61 -13.46 9.13 1.10
CA ILE A 61 -12.35 8.42 0.47
C ILE A 61 -11.14 9.34 0.32
N LEU A 62 -9.99 8.91 0.86
CA LEU A 62 -8.69 9.51 0.59
C LEU A 62 -7.86 8.56 -0.27
N THR A 63 -7.59 8.94 -1.51
CA THR A 63 -6.68 8.18 -2.38
C THR A 63 -5.24 8.47 -2.01
N VAL A 64 -4.45 7.40 -1.86
CA VAL A 64 -3.00 7.45 -1.66
C VAL A 64 -2.31 6.71 -2.80
N ASP A 65 -1.35 7.37 -3.42
CA ASP A 65 -0.40 6.76 -4.36
C ASP A 65 0.90 6.46 -3.61
N ILE A 66 1.26 5.19 -3.54
CA ILE A 66 2.52 4.71 -2.96
C ILE A 66 3.45 4.38 -4.12
N ASP A 67 4.52 5.15 -4.22
CA ASP A 67 5.59 4.94 -5.17
C ASP A 67 6.74 4.14 -4.55
N PHE A 68 7.15 3.06 -5.21
CA PHE A 68 8.27 2.22 -4.79
C PHE A 68 9.54 2.49 -5.64
N ASP A 69 9.46 3.39 -6.61
CA ASP A 69 10.55 3.73 -7.52
C ASP A 69 11.51 4.81 -6.98
N SER A 70 10.97 5.82 -6.31
CA SER A 70 11.79 6.88 -5.74
C SER A 70 12.77 6.35 -4.70
N THR A 71 13.85 7.08 -4.46
CA THR A 71 14.82 6.89 -3.35
C THR A 71 14.19 6.86 -1.95
N SER A 72 12.86 6.94 -1.85
CA SER A 72 12.11 6.55 -0.67
C SER A 72 12.37 5.07 -0.35
N GLY A 73 12.48 4.71 0.94
CA GLY A 73 12.89 3.38 1.41
C GLY A 73 12.03 2.19 0.96
N TYR A 74 11.06 2.42 0.08
CA TYR A 74 10.06 1.45 -0.30
C TYR A 74 10.59 0.28 -1.14
N HIS A 75 11.79 0.39 -1.72
CA HIS A 75 12.52 -0.69 -2.42
C HIS A 75 12.81 -1.91 -1.54
N ASP A 76 12.85 -1.72 -0.21
CA ASP A 76 13.11 -2.77 0.76
C ASP A 76 11.84 -3.23 1.49
N ASN A 77 10.65 -2.72 1.12
CA ASN A 77 9.42 -3.18 1.71
C ASN A 77 9.18 -4.66 1.41
N THR A 78 8.95 -5.42 2.47
CA THR A 78 8.65 -6.84 2.42
C THR A 78 7.21 -7.15 2.84
N MET A 79 6.55 -6.27 3.59
CA MET A 79 5.16 -6.46 4.02
C MET A 79 4.41 -5.14 4.10
N LEU A 80 3.12 -5.19 3.72
CA LEU A 80 2.11 -4.18 4.04
C LEU A 80 1.08 -4.85 4.97
N VAL A 81 0.87 -4.26 6.15
CA VAL A 81 -0.03 -4.80 7.18
C VAL A 81 -1.13 -3.79 7.43
N MET A 82 -2.40 -4.19 7.34
CA MET A 82 -3.51 -3.25 7.20
C MET A 82 -4.58 -3.38 8.29
N ASP A 83 -4.54 -4.42 9.11
CA ASP A 83 -5.54 -4.71 10.12
C ASP A 83 -4.93 -5.24 11.42
N ASP A 84 -5.76 -5.27 12.47
CA ASP A 84 -5.34 -5.71 13.80
C ASP A 84 -4.77 -7.14 13.80
N PHE A 85 -5.36 -8.04 13.00
CA PHE A 85 -4.90 -9.42 12.91
C PHE A 85 -3.51 -9.52 12.27
N GLY A 86 -3.27 -8.81 11.18
CA GLY A 86 -1.95 -8.75 10.56
C GLY A 86 -0.91 -8.12 11.49
N VAL A 87 -1.29 -7.11 12.28
CA VAL A 87 -0.41 -6.52 13.30
C VAL A 87 -0.11 -7.54 14.40
N GLU A 88 -1.09 -8.30 14.86
CA GLU A 88 -0.91 -9.38 15.84
C GLU A 88 0.08 -10.45 15.33
N MET A 89 -0.05 -10.87 14.07
CA MET A 89 0.89 -11.80 13.44
C MET A 89 2.32 -11.23 13.41
N LEU A 90 2.47 -9.94 13.06
CA LEU A 90 3.76 -9.27 13.01
C LEU A 90 4.39 -9.13 14.41
N VAL A 91 3.62 -8.68 15.39
CA VAL A 91 4.02 -8.53 16.79
C VAL A 91 4.49 -9.87 17.35
N THR A 92 3.74 -10.95 17.09
CA THR A 92 4.09 -12.30 17.51
C THR A 92 5.42 -12.74 16.90
N ALA A 93 5.61 -12.53 15.60
CA ALA A 93 6.86 -12.87 14.92
C ALA A 93 8.05 -12.08 15.48
N PHE A 94 7.87 -10.79 15.78
CA PHE A 94 8.92 -9.95 16.36
C PHE A 94 9.24 -10.34 17.81
N ALA A 95 8.23 -10.70 18.60
CA ALA A 95 8.43 -11.15 19.98
C ALA A 95 9.28 -12.43 20.03
N VAL A 96 8.98 -13.40 19.15
CA VAL A 96 9.71 -14.67 19.07
C VAL A 96 11.12 -14.47 18.52
N LYS A 97 11.28 -13.67 17.45
CA LYS A 97 12.56 -13.58 16.74
C LYS A 97 13.54 -12.56 17.33
N TYR A 98 13.03 -11.43 17.83
CA TYR A 98 13.86 -10.30 18.28
C TYR A 98 13.62 -9.92 19.75
N GLY A 99 12.56 -10.43 20.37
CA GLY A 99 12.22 -10.20 21.77
C GLY A 99 11.06 -9.22 21.97
N GLN A 100 10.41 -9.34 23.12
CA GLN A 100 9.21 -8.58 23.49
C GLN A 100 9.34 -7.05 23.32
N PRO A 101 10.47 -6.38 23.66
CA PRO A 101 10.56 -4.93 23.52
C PRO A 101 10.41 -4.42 22.07
N PHE A 102 10.73 -5.24 21.06
CA PHE A 102 10.52 -4.87 19.66
C PHE A 102 9.07 -5.06 19.23
N ALA A 103 8.43 -6.12 19.73
CA ALA A 103 7.01 -6.38 19.54
C ALA A 103 6.16 -5.27 20.17
N ASP A 104 6.49 -4.85 21.38
CA ASP A 104 5.79 -3.77 22.09
C ASP A 104 5.86 -2.44 21.33
N LYS A 105 7.01 -2.13 20.71
CA LYS A 105 7.14 -0.94 19.86
C LYS A 105 6.16 -0.96 18.70
N ILE A 106 5.99 -2.10 18.04
CA ILE A 106 5.05 -2.26 16.92
C ILE A 106 3.61 -2.12 17.43
N SER A 107 3.26 -2.83 18.50
CA SER A 107 1.94 -2.78 19.10
C SER A 107 1.55 -1.36 19.52
N ASN A 108 2.45 -0.64 20.19
CA ASN A 108 2.21 0.73 20.62
C ASN A 108 2.10 1.69 19.44
N ALA A 109 2.94 1.54 18.42
CA ALA A 109 2.91 2.40 17.24
C ALA A 109 1.61 2.22 16.43
N TRP A 110 1.01 1.03 16.45
CA TRP A 110 -0.30 0.78 15.86
C TRP A 110 -1.45 1.32 16.71
N ALA A 111 -1.39 1.10 18.03
CA ALA A 111 -2.46 1.44 18.94
C ALA A 111 -2.62 2.94 19.18
N GLU A 112 -1.59 3.73 18.94
CA GLU A 112 -1.56 5.16 19.25
C GLU A 112 -1.50 6.05 18.01
N LYS A 113 -1.97 7.29 18.15
CA LYS A 113 -1.71 8.33 17.15
C LYS A 113 -0.22 8.67 17.19
N LYS A 114 0.39 8.91 16.02
CA LYS A 114 1.79 9.31 15.94
C LYS A 114 2.01 10.66 16.62
N HIS A 115 1.09 11.60 16.42
CA HIS A 115 1.00 12.87 17.13
C HIS A 115 -0.40 13.07 17.71
N GLN A 116 -0.51 13.74 18.85
CA GLN A 116 -1.79 13.95 19.54
C GLN A 116 -2.85 14.62 18.64
N ASN A 117 -2.40 15.51 17.76
CA ASN A 117 -3.26 16.27 16.85
C ASN A 117 -3.55 15.55 15.53
N ASP A 118 -2.98 14.36 15.29
CA ASP A 118 -3.29 13.59 14.10
C ASP A 118 -4.80 13.25 14.09
N PRO A 119 -5.45 13.29 12.94
CA PRO A 119 -6.89 13.04 12.86
C PRO A 119 -7.26 11.61 13.31
N ARG A 120 -6.34 10.65 13.16
CA ARG A 120 -6.59 9.23 13.48
C ARG A 120 -5.28 8.47 13.78
N LYS A 121 -5.44 7.22 14.18
CA LYS A 121 -4.36 6.22 14.27
C LYS A 121 -3.87 5.84 12.86
N PRO A 122 -2.70 5.20 12.73
CA PRO A 122 -2.21 4.70 11.45
C PRO A 122 -3.23 3.79 10.75
N THR A 123 -3.16 3.75 9.42
CA THR A 123 -4.04 2.87 8.61
C THR A 123 -3.32 1.60 8.17
N TYR A 124 -2.00 1.64 8.03
CA TYR A 124 -1.20 0.46 7.74
C TYR A 124 0.22 0.60 8.27
N LEU A 125 0.88 -0.55 8.43
CA LEU A 125 2.31 -0.68 8.69
C LEU A 125 3.03 -1.14 7.43
N LEU A 126 4.21 -0.58 7.19
CA LEU A 126 5.13 -1.05 6.18
C LEU A 126 6.35 -1.65 6.86
N VAL A 127 6.71 -2.87 6.49
CA VAL A 127 7.88 -3.54 7.01
C VAL A 127 8.95 -3.54 5.93
N GLN A 128 10.12 -3.02 6.23
CA GLN A 128 11.29 -3.09 5.36
C GLN A 128 12.26 -4.14 5.87
N LYS A 129 12.81 -4.94 4.95
CA LYS A 129 13.86 -5.90 5.30
C LYS A 129 15.07 -5.16 5.91
N PRO A 130 15.89 -5.84 6.73
CA PRO A 130 17.10 -5.25 7.27
C PRO A 130 18.10 -4.89 6.17
N THR A 131 18.93 -3.87 6.42
CA THR A 131 20.02 -3.45 5.52
C THR A 131 21.32 -4.23 5.74
N ILE A 132 21.38 -5.03 6.82
CA ILE A 132 22.51 -5.88 7.19
C ILE A 132 22.00 -7.28 7.53
N ASP A 133 22.85 -8.29 7.32
CA ASP A 133 22.55 -9.66 7.72
C ASP A 133 22.28 -9.74 9.23
N ASP A 134 21.28 -10.56 9.61
CA ASP A 134 20.74 -10.68 10.98
C ASP A 134 20.23 -9.38 11.62
N GLY A 135 20.09 -8.31 10.83
CA GLY A 135 19.50 -7.06 11.29
C GLY A 135 18.01 -7.18 11.62
N ILE A 136 17.49 -6.15 12.29
CA ILE A 136 16.07 -6.07 12.65
C ILE A 136 15.32 -5.33 11.53
N PRO A 137 14.22 -5.89 11.00
CA PRO A 137 13.43 -5.20 9.99
C PRO A 137 12.87 -3.89 10.54
N GLN A 138 12.79 -2.88 9.69
CA GLN A 138 12.24 -1.58 10.08
C GLN A 138 10.73 -1.60 9.87
N VAL A 139 9.98 -0.99 10.79
CA VAL A 139 8.51 -0.89 10.71
C VAL A 139 8.11 0.58 10.70
N PHE A 140 7.40 0.99 9.66
CA PHE A 140 6.90 2.34 9.49
C PHE A 140 5.38 2.36 9.65
N VAL A 141 4.89 3.28 10.48
CA VAL A 141 3.45 3.57 10.59
C VAL A 141 3.07 4.67 9.61
N ALA A 142 1.96 4.51 8.90
CA ALA A 142 1.59 5.44 7.84
C ALA A 142 0.09 5.76 7.79
N CYS A 143 -0.22 6.87 7.10
CA CYS A 143 -1.57 7.34 6.80
C CYS A 143 -2.48 7.62 8.01
N GLY A 144 -1.91 8.08 9.14
CA GLY A 144 -2.68 8.56 10.29
C GLY A 144 -2.82 10.09 10.38
N ASP A 145 -1.94 10.83 9.71
CA ASP A 145 -1.61 12.24 9.93
C ASP A 145 -2.34 13.24 9.01
N LYS A 146 -3.07 12.74 8.00
CA LYS A 146 -3.76 13.57 7.00
C LYS A 146 -5.23 13.19 6.84
N ASP A 147 -6.12 14.18 6.80
CA ASP A 147 -7.50 14.07 6.27
C ASP A 147 -7.53 14.74 4.88
N HIS A 148 -8.71 15.11 4.38
CA HIS A 148 -8.86 15.95 3.20
C HIS A 148 -8.37 17.36 3.51
N ASP A 149 -7.42 17.89 2.73
CA ASP A 149 -7.07 19.31 2.83
C ASP A 149 -8.31 20.16 2.50
N THR A 150 -8.69 21.04 3.44
CA THR A 150 -9.81 21.98 3.28
C THR A 150 -9.37 23.31 2.67
N GLY A 151 -8.07 23.50 2.42
CA GLY A 151 -7.49 24.73 1.90
C GLY A 151 -6.51 24.45 0.78
N ASN A 152 -6.84 24.96 -0.41
CA ASN A 152 -6.15 24.84 -1.71
C ASN A 152 -6.46 23.56 -2.50
N ASN A 153 -7.31 23.72 -3.51
CA ASN A 153 -7.64 22.77 -4.59
C ASN A 153 -6.44 22.45 -5.51
N ILE A 154 -5.23 22.31 -4.97
CA ILE A 154 -4.11 21.75 -5.73
C ILE A 154 -4.29 20.24 -5.62
N LYS A 155 -5.00 19.65 -6.58
CA LYS A 155 -5.03 18.20 -6.72
C LYS A 155 -3.58 17.76 -6.93
N PRO A 156 -2.98 16.98 -6.01
CA PRO A 156 -1.69 16.37 -6.28
C PRO A 156 -1.85 15.61 -7.59
N GLN A 157 -0.96 15.86 -8.55
CA GLN A 157 -0.90 14.97 -9.70
C GLN A 157 -0.64 13.57 -9.15
N SER A 158 -1.40 12.60 -9.65
CA SER A 158 -1.08 11.20 -9.43
C SER A 158 0.41 11.01 -9.72
N ILE A 159 1.13 10.29 -8.86
CA ILE A 159 2.51 9.94 -9.16
C ILE A 159 2.46 9.16 -10.48
N VAL A 160 3.01 9.72 -11.56
CA VAL A 160 2.92 9.12 -12.90
C VAL A 160 3.90 7.98 -13.01
#